data_AF-A0A965L3R1-F1
#
_entry.id   AF-A0A965L3R1-F1
#
_cell.length_a   1.000
_cell.length_b   1.000
_cell.length_c   1.000
_cell.angle_alpha   90.00
_cell.angle_beta   90.00
_cell.angle_gamma   90.00
#
_symmetry.space_group_name_H-M   'P 1'
#
loop_
_entity.id
_entity.type
_entity.pdbx_description
1 polymer ?
#
loop_
_entity_poly.entity_id
_entity_poly.type
_entity_poly.pdbx_seq_one_letter_code
_entity_poly.pdbx_strand_id
1 'polypeptide(L)'
;HFALEKAFKISSVEKLRGMKTQIKELKLKINEVEDELVNKEQISIKGLHVLCLVHNVSITYIYGKQYCEFFYGDTVKGIIQRNEKKEHSLLYEDTLLETIKQTHWFIENVQKWVLLDNQLKLVNEKTKNQILHRELDFKPGDSVAINSLEARLEYNRRKLMNTNLFIWVKADLNQLPNGHLKISFEFLEQWYILGYPIFQLADRNLNDWWSRGHDLNRSIYGIHFIHNNFQGRNEKLTIKAETGFTQRLDFTYSNPYLDKKKTLGLSFNTSYSTSKSFPYKTRNDTLQYLTDEKILRERWAGGITLRKRFKFYDFQTLELKYTHTIISDTVVKLNPNYFSLNAKEQNFTQLLYTYSYDFRDLIAYPLRGRKFDISINKVGILPSDHVDFW
;
A
#
# COMPACT_ATOMS: atom_id res chain seq x y z
N HIS A 1 -9.38 41.55 9.56
CA HIS A 1 -10.04 40.31 9.12
C HIS A 1 -10.60 39.50 10.30
N PHE A 2 -9.76 39.10 11.27
CA PHE A 2 -10.18 38.27 12.42
C PHE A 2 -11.30 38.87 13.29
N ALA A 3 -11.29 40.17 13.57
CA ALA A 3 -12.31 40.83 14.38
C ALA A 3 -13.70 40.83 13.72
N LEU A 4 -13.77 41.08 12.41
CA LEU A 4 -15.01 41.06 11.62
C LEU A 4 -15.59 39.65 11.54
N GLU A 5 -14.75 38.65 11.28
CA GLU A 5 -15.16 37.24 11.23
C GLU A 5 -15.71 36.76 12.58
N LYS A 6 -15.02 37.10 13.68
CA LYS A 6 -15.44 36.73 15.03
C LYS A 6 -16.75 37.41 15.43
N ALA A 7 -16.91 38.70 15.09
CA ALA A 7 -18.17 39.42 15.30
C ALA A 7 -19.33 38.78 14.51
N PHE A 8 -19.11 38.41 13.25
CA PHE A 8 -20.10 37.73 12.41
C PHE A 8 -20.50 36.36 12.98
N LYS A 9 -19.51 35.55 13.39
CA LYS A 9 -19.73 34.24 14.02
C LYS A 9 -20.55 34.36 15.31
N ILE A 10 -20.20 35.30 16.18
CA ILE A 10 -20.94 35.55 17.44
C ILE A 10 -22.37 36.03 17.15
N SER A 11 -22.56 36.99 16.23
CA SER A 11 -23.90 37.47 15.87
C SER A 11 -24.78 36.37 15.26
N SER A 12 -24.17 35.41 14.55
CA SER A 12 -24.88 34.29 13.95
C SER A 12 -25.32 33.30 15.04
N VAL A 13 -24.51 33.08 16.07
CA VAL A 13 -24.86 32.24 17.24
C VAL A 13 -26.01 32.84 18.04
N GLU A 14 -26.04 34.15 18.22
CA GLU A 14 -27.16 34.83 18.90
C GLU A 14 -28.49 34.65 18.17
N LYS A 15 -28.50 34.78 16.83
CA LYS A 15 -29.68 34.51 16.00
C LYS A 15 -30.07 33.03 16.02
N LEU A 16 -29.09 32.13 16.01
CA LEU A 16 -29.28 30.67 16.06
C LEU A 16 -30.03 30.23 17.33
N ARG A 17 -29.77 30.90 18.47
CA ARG A 17 -30.48 30.65 19.74
C ARG A 17 -31.99 30.97 19.70
N GLY A 18 -32.42 31.83 18.78
CA GLY A 18 -33.83 32.15 18.53
C GLY A 18 -34.57 31.15 17.63
N MET A 19 -33.84 30.30 16.89
CA MET A 19 -34.39 29.39 15.85
C MET A 19 -34.35 27.91 16.28
N LYS A 20 -34.51 27.62 17.57
CA LYS A 20 -34.30 26.26 18.11
C LYS A 20 -35.19 25.17 17.50
N THR A 21 -36.41 25.53 17.09
CA THR A 21 -37.38 24.61 16.47
C THR A 21 -36.93 24.19 15.07
N GLN A 22 -36.52 25.14 14.23
CA GLN A 22 -36.05 24.87 12.86
C GLN A 22 -34.76 24.04 12.83
N ILE A 23 -33.87 24.23 13.81
CA ILE A 23 -32.63 23.43 13.89
C ILE A 23 -32.90 21.97 14.30
N LYS A 24 -33.93 21.75 15.13
CA LYS A 24 -34.38 20.39 15.46
C LYS A 24 -34.96 19.67 14.25
N GLU A 25 -35.67 20.36 13.37
CA GLU A 25 -36.20 19.80 12.11
C GLU A 25 -35.07 19.35 11.17
N LEU A 26 -33.94 20.06 11.17
CA LEU A 26 -32.72 19.68 10.45
C LEU A 26 -31.94 18.53 11.10
N LYS A 27 -32.44 17.94 12.20
CA LYS A 27 -31.78 16.86 12.97
C LYS A 27 -30.37 17.22 13.46
N LEU A 28 -30.08 18.50 13.66
CA LEU A 28 -28.79 19.01 14.14
C LEU A 28 -28.82 19.32 15.64
N LYS A 29 -27.70 19.08 16.33
CA LYS A 29 -27.53 19.52 17.72
C LYS A 29 -26.99 20.94 17.76
N ILE A 30 -27.77 21.85 18.35
CA ILE A 30 -27.41 23.27 18.49
C ILE A 30 -26.01 23.43 19.11
N ASN A 31 -25.73 22.72 20.21
CA ASN A 31 -24.44 22.83 20.90
C ASN A 31 -23.24 22.48 20.01
N GLU A 32 -23.39 21.51 19.08
CA GLU A 32 -22.30 21.14 18.16
C GLU A 32 -22.05 22.25 17.12
N VAL A 33 -23.10 22.94 16.69
CA VAL A 33 -23.01 24.03 15.71
C VAL A 33 -22.51 25.32 16.36
N GLU A 34 -22.95 25.62 17.59
CA GLU A 34 -22.44 26.75 18.37
C GLU A 34 -20.92 26.60 18.61
N ASP A 35 -20.47 25.41 19.04
CA ASP A 35 -19.04 25.12 19.23
C ASP A 35 -18.24 25.28 17.93
N GLU A 36 -18.77 24.78 16.81
CA GLU A 36 -18.14 24.91 15.50
C GLU A 36 -18.01 26.37 15.06
N LEU A 37 -19.05 27.19 15.22
CA LEU A 37 -19.03 28.58 14.81
C LEU A 37 -18.10 29.44 15.67
N VAL A 38 -17.96 29.15 16.97
CA VAL A 38 -17.15 29.96 17.90
C VAL A 38 -15.70 29.50 17.95
N ASN A 39 -15.46 28.18 17.98
CA ASN A 39 -14.15 27.63 18.34
C ASN A 39 -13.38 27.03 17.15
N LYS A 40 -14.03 26.68 16.04
CA LYS A 40 -13.34 26.05 14.90
C LYS A 40 -12.95 27.06 13.83
N GLU A 41 -11.77 26.85 13.25
CA GLU A 41 -11.24 27.66 12.15
C GLU A 41 -12.02 27.46 10.84
N GLN A 42 -12.51 26.24 10.59
CA GLN A 42 -13.23 25.87 9.37
C GLN A 42 -14.70 25.56 9.64
N ILE A 43 -15.57 26.07 8.77
CA ILE A 43 -17.01 25.79 8.76
C ILE A 43 -17.25 24.53 7.94
N SER A 44 -17.85 23.52 8.55
CA SER A 44 -18.29 22.31 7.87
C SER A 44 -19.55 22.57 7.05
N ILE A 45 -19.94 21.62 6.20
CA ILE A 45 -21.20 21.67 5.45
C ILE A 45 -22.41 21.83 6.40
N LYS A 46 -22.32 21.32 7.63
CA LYS A 46 -23.38 21.50 8.65
C LYS A 46 -23.46 22.95 9.12
N GLY A 47 -22.32 23.55 9.45
CA GLY A 47 -22.25 24.96 9.84
C GLY A 47 -22.70 25.87 8.70
N LEU A 48 -22.33 25.56 7.45
CA LEU A 48 -22.78 26.26 6.27
C LEU A 48 -24.30 26.18 6.11
N HIS A 49 -24.88 24.99 6.24
CA HIS A 49 -26.33 24.77 6.16
C HIS A 49 -27.09 25.63 7.18
N VAL A 50 -26.59 25.71 8.42
CA VAL A 50 -27.19 26.54 9.47
C VAL A 50 -27.00 28.03 9.22
N LEU A 51 -25.85 28.46 8.68
CA LEU A 51 -25.65 29.85 8.29
C LEU A 51 -26.62 30.28 7.17
N CYS A 52 -26.90 29.40 6.20
CA CYS A 52 -27.90 29.64 5.18
C CYS A 52 -29.31 29.83 5.77
N LEU A 53 -29.68 29.02 6.76
CA LEU A 53 -30.94 29.16 7.50
C LEU A 53 -30.99 30.51 8.27
N VAL A 54 -29.95 30.82 9.04
CA VAL A 54 -29.90 32.02 9.91
C VAL A 54 -29.96 33.33 9.12
N HIS A 55 -29.37 33.36 7.93
CA HIS A 55 -29.29 34.57 7.10
C HIS A 55 -30.27 34.56 5.91
N ASN A 56 -31.16 33.56 5.84
CA ASN A 56 -32.16 33.42 4.78
C ASN A 56 -31.54 33.45 3.37
N VAL A 57 -30.50 32.64 3.17
CA VAL A 57 -29.72 32.58 1.93
C VAL A 57 -29.89 31.21 1.28
N SER A 58 -30.24 31.19 -0.01
CA SER A 58 -30.30 29.96 -0.80
C SER A 58 -29.01 29.74 -1.56
N ILE A 59 -28.33 28.60 -1.37
CA ILE A 59 -27.05 28.24 -2.00
C ILE A 59 -27.07 26.79 -2.45
N THR A 60 -26.42 26.51 -3.58
CA THR A 60 -26.11 25.15 -4.03
C THR A 60 -24.65 24.82 -3.73
N TYR A 61 -24.40 23.78 -2.93
CA TYR A 61 -23.07 23.34 -2.58
C TYR A 61 -22.72 22.06 -3.35
N ILE A 62 -21.60 22.09 -4.08
CA ILE A 62 -21.11 21.02 -4.94
C ILE A 62 -19.81 20.46 -4.36
N TYR A 63 -19.74 19.14 -4.26
CA TYR A 63 -18.50 18.44 -3.95
C TYR A 63 -18.40 17.16 -4.77
N GLY A 64 -17.31 17.04 -5.54
CA GLY A 64 -17.16 15.94 -6.49
C GLY A 64 -18.32 15.90 -7.49
N LYS A 65 -18.95 14.72 -7.66
CA LYS A 65 -20.15 14.52 -8.49
C LYS A 65 -21.48 14.71 -7.75
N GLN A 66 -21.47 15.30 -6.56
CA GLN A 66 -22.64 15.43 -5.69
C GLN A 66 -22.97 16.90 -5.44
N TYR A 67 -24.25 17.23 -5.28
CA TYR A 67 -24.68 18.56 -4.88
C TYR A 67 -25.78 18.49 -3.81
N CYS A 68 -25.80 19.46 -2.91
CA CYS A 68 -26.90 19.72 -2.00
C CYS A 68 -27.39 21.16 -2.15
N GLU A 69 -28.71 21.33 -2.04
CA GLU A 69 -29.33 22.64 -2.10
C GLU A 69 -29.79 23.03 -0.69
N PHE A 70 -29.40 24.21 -0.27
CA PHE A 70 -29.92 24.86 0.93
C PHE A 70 -30.85 25.95 0.45
N PHE A 71 -32.16 25.79 0.62
CA PHE A 71 -33.16 26.72 0.10
C PHE A 71 -33.91 27.39 1.27
N TYR A 72 -33.51 28.62 1.59
CA TYR A 72 -34.09 29.39 2.69
C TYR A 72 -34.54 30.80 2.25
N GLY A 73 -33.90 31.40 1.24
CA GLY A 73 -34.33 32.66 0.63
C GLY A 73 -35.09 32.49 -0.69
N ASP A 74 -35.68 33.57 -1.19
CA ASP A 74 -36.55 33.58 -2.38
C ASP A 74 -35.83 33.27 -3.69
N THR A 75 -34.53 33.55 -3.77
CA THR A 75 -33.68 33.30 -4.95
C THR A 75 -32.36 32.64 -4.56
N VAL A 76 -31.85 31.75 -5.42
CA VAL A 76 -30.51 31.14 -5.24
C VAL A 76 -29.46 32.23 -5.44
N LYS A 77 -28.67 32.51 -4.39
CA LYS A 77 -27.70 33.60 -4.36
C LYS A 77 -26.30 33.19 -4.84
N GLY A 78 -26.01 31.89 -4.97
CA GLY A 78 -24.71 31.44 -5.48
C GLY A 78 -24.47 29.94 -5.37
N ILE A 79 -23.48 29.46 -6.12
CA ILE A 79 -23.02 28.08 -6.16
C ILE A 79 -21.64 28.01 -5.49
N ILE A 80 -21.46 27.15 -4.50
CA ILE A 80 -20.16 26.88 -3.88
C ILE A 80 -19.65 25.55 -4.41
N GLN A 81 -18.53 25.55 -5.14
CA GLN A 81 -17.90 24.33 -5.64
C GLN A 81 -16.64 24.01 -4.85
N ARG A 82 -16.51 22.76 -4.42
CA ARG A 82 -15.29 22.24 -3.80
C ARG A 82 -14.49 21.41 -4.79
N ASN A 83 -13.27 21.84 -5.08
CA ASN A 83 -12.34 21.12 -5.95
C ASN A 83 -11.66 19.94 -5.22
N GLU A 84 -11.01 19.05 -5.98
CA GLU A 84 -10.30 17.87 -5.46
C GLU A 84 -9.21 18.21 -4.41
N LYS A 85 -8.66 19.44 -4.47
CA LYS A 85 -7.69 19.97 -3.49
C LYS A 85 -8.33 20.49 -2.19
N LYS A 86 -9.67 20.38 -2.05
CA LYS A 86 -10.48 20.95 -0.95
C LYS A 86 -10.53 22.49 -0.92
N GLU A 87 -10.24 23.13 -2.05
CA GLU A 87 -10.42 24.57 -2.23
C GLU A 87 -11.87 24.85 -2.62
N HIS A 88 -12.43 25.96 -2.13
CA HIS A 88 -13.81 26.37 -2.38
C HIS A 88 -13.82 27.56 -3.35
N SER A 89 -14.50 27.42 -4.48
CA SER A 89 -14.79 28.50 -5.42
C SER A 89 -16.27 28.88 -5.34
N LEU A 90 -16.55 30.16 -5.59
CA LEU A 90 -17.89 30.72 -5.55
C LEU A 90 -18.26 31.13 -6.99
N LEU A 91 -19.34 30.57 -7.50
CA LEU A 91 -19.79 30.71 -8.88
C LEU A 91 -21.20 31.33 -8.87
N TYR A 92 -21.46 32.22 -9.83
CA TYR A 92 -22.70 32.99 -9.96
C TYR A 92 -23.37 32.79 -11.33
N GLU A 93 -23.23 31.60 -11.92
CA GLU A 93 -23.77 31.29 -13.25
C GLU A 93 -24.99 30.37 -13.17
N ASP A 94 -26.14 30.89 -13.59
CA ASP A 94 -27.42 30.15 -13.57
C ASP A 94 -27.44 28.98 -14.58
N THR A 95 -26.74 29.12 -15.72
CA THR A 95 -26.61 28.07 -16.75
C THR A 95 -25.84 26.84 -16.25
N LEU A 96 -24.94 27.04 -15.29
CA LEU A 96 -24.17 25.97 -14.67
C LEU A 96 -25.09 25.06 -13.83
N LEU A 97 -26.09 25.65 -13.15
CA LEU A 97 -26.98 24.97 -12.23
C LEU A 97 -27.80 23.87 -12.94
N GLU A 98 -28.32 24.15 -14.13
CA GLU A 98 -29.09 23.18 -14.93
C GLU A 98 -28.21 22.01 -15.38
N THR A 99 -27.00 22.29 -15.82
CA THR A 99 -26.01 21.27 -16.20
C THR A 99 -25.66 20.39 -15.01
N ILE A 100 -25.48 20.98 -13.82
CA ILE A 100 -25.18 20.26 -12.59
C ILE A 100 -26.36 19.39 -12.16
N LYS A 101 -27.60 19.89 -12.22
CA LYS A 101 -28.80 19.10 -11.91
C LYS A 101 -28.95 17.87 -12.80
N GLN A 102 -28.47 17.94 -14.04
CA GLN A 102 -28.48 16.81 -14.98
C GLN A 102 -27.31 15.85 -14.83
N THR A 103 -26.16 16.31 -14.32
CA THR A 103 -24.90 15.53 -14.30
C THR A 103 -24.45 15.08 -12.91
N HIS A 104 -24.93 15.73 -11.85
CA HIS A 104 -24.54 15.50 -10.46
C HIS A 104 -25.72 14.95 -9.64
N TRP A 105 -25.42 14.26 -8.53
CA TRP A 105 -26.42 13.62 -7.68
C TRP A 105 -26.93 14.58 -6.60
N PHE A 106 -28.26 14.74 -6.49
CA PHE A 106 -28.89 15.53 -5.44
C PHE A 106 -28.88 14.81 -4.10
N ILE A 107 -28.42 15.49 -3.05
CA ILE A 107 -28.42 14.97 -1.68
C ILE A 107 -29.43 15.75 -0.84
N GLU A 108 -30.57 15.11 -0.61
CA GLU A 108 -31.66 15.63 0.22
C GLU A 108 -31.26 15.76 1.70
N ASN A 109 -30.43 14.82 2.20
CA ASN A 109 -29.93 14.90 3.57
C ASN A 109 -28.49 14.34 3.68
N VAL A 110 -27.58 15.27 3.91
CA VAL A 110 -26.13 15.07 4.11
C VAL A 110 -25.82 14.16 5.31
N GLN A 111 -26.77 13.94 6.21
CA GLN A 111 -26.64 13.05 7.38
C GLN A 111 -27.29 11.68 7.21
N LYS A 112 -27.98 11.43 6.08
CA LYS A 112 -28.65 10.15 5.85
C LYS A 112 -27.61 9.05 5.66
N TRP A 113 -27.84 7.92 6.32
CA TRP A 113 -27.08 6.70 6.09
C TRP A 113 -27.70 5.99 4.90
N VAL A 114 -26.88 5.48 3.98
CA VAL A 114 -27.38 4.73 2.83
C VAL A 114 -26.85 3.30 2.88
N LEU A 115 -27.75 2.36 2.60
CA LEU A 115 -27.44 0.94 2.45
C LEU A 115 -26.64 0.73 1.17
N LEU A 116 -25.51 0.05 1.31
CA LEU A 116 -24.62 -0.30 0.22
C LEU A 116 -25.00 -1.63 -0.40
N ASP A 117 -25.32 -1.60 -1.69
CA ASP A 117 -25.34 -2.80 -2.51
C ASP A 117 -24.02 -2.88 -3.28
N ASN A 118 -23.15 -3.81 -2.88
CA ASN A 118 -21.83 -3.93 -3.49
C ASN A 118 -21.88 -4.86 -4.68
N GLN A 119 -21.48 -4.38 -5.86
CA GLN A 119 -21.21 -5.27 -7.01
C GLN A 119 -19.77 -5.10 -7.47
N LEU A 120 -19.02 -6.19 -7.45
CA LEU A 120 -17.68 -6.22 -8.04
C LEU A 120 -17.83 -6.65 -9.49
N LYS A 121 -17.48 -5.78 -10.43
CA LYS A 121 -17.47 -6.11 -11.85
C LYS A 121 -16.03 -6.34 -12.27
N LEU A 122 -15.63 -7.62 -12.30
CA LEU A 122 -14.31 -8.02 -12.79
C LEU A 122 -14.25 -7.85 -14.31
N VAL A 123 -13.16 -7.27 -14.80
CA VAL A 123 -12.73 -7.39 -16.20
C VAL A 123 -11.39 -8.13 -16.16
N ASN A 124 -11.35 -9.34 -16.72
CA ASN A 124 -10.32 -10.38 -16.59
C ASN A 124 -10.27 -11.13 -15.24
N GLU A 125 -10.52 -12.45 -15.29
CA GLU A 125 -11.06 -13.27 -14.20
C GLU A 125 -10.03 -14.11 -13.42
N LYS A 126 -8.76 -13.72 -13.32
CA LYS A 126 -7.81 -14.60 -12.61
C LYS A 126 -7.90 -14.45 -11.09
N THR A 127 -8.07 -13.23 -10.58
CA THR A 127 -8.11 -13.00 -9.12
C THR A 127 -9.44 -13.44 -8.52
N LYS A 128 -9.37 -14.22 -7.43
CA LYS A 128 -10.56 -14.67 -6.71
C LYS A 128 -11.21 -13.51 -5.95
N ASN A 129 -12.54 -13.41 -6.01
CA ASN A 129 -13.33 -12.39 -5.29
C ASN A 129 -13.01 -12.29 -3.78
N GLN A 130 -12.68 -13.41 -3.14
CA GLN A 130 -12.32 -13.43 -1.72
C GLN A 130 -11.07 -12.57 -1.41
N ILE A 131 -10.15 -12.43 -2.37
CA ILE A 131 -8.97 -11.57 -2.23
C ILE A 131 -9.38 -10.09 -2.29
N LEU A 132 -10.29 -9.74 -3.20
CA LEU A 132 -10.82 -8.38 -3.32
C LEU A 132 -11.60 -7.96 -2.07
N HIS A 133 -12.54 -8.81 -1.64
CA HIS A 133 -13.35 -8.54 -0.44
C HIS A 133 -12.52 -8.42 0.82
N ARG A 134 -11.33 -9.04 0.87
CA ARG A 134 -10.43 -8.92 2.01
C ARG A 134 -9.81 -7.52 2.13
N GLU A 135 -9.65 -6.79 1.03
CA GLU A 135 -9.10 -5.44 1.03
C GLU A 135 -10.16 -4.36 1.26
N LEU A 136 -11.42 -4.65 0.98
CA LEU A 136 -12.53 -3.75 1.24
C LEU A 136 -12.85 -3.67 2.74
N ASP A 137 -13.12 -2.47 3.23
CA ASP A 137 -13.52 -2.23 4.63
C ASP A 137 -15.03 -2.21 4.86
N PHE A 138 -15.84 -2.41 3.82
CA PHE A 138 -17.30 -2.53 3.89
C PHE A 138 -17.78 -3.78 3.14
N LYS A 139 -18.92 -4.30 3.56
CA LYS A 139 -19.62 -5.44 2.97
C LYS A 139 -20.96 -5.01 2.37
N PRO A 140 -21.52 -5.78 1.43
CA PRO A 140 -22.90 -5.57 1.00
C PRO A 140 -23.83 -5.59 2.22
N GLY A 141 -24.74 -4.62 2.31
CA GLY A 141 -25.65 -4.43 3.44
C GLY A 141 -25.15 -3.49 4.53
N ASP A 142 -23.88 -3.06 4.50
CA ASP A 142 -23.38 -2.06 5.44
C ASP A 142 -24.03 -0.69 5.18
N SER A 143 -24.18 0.09 6.25
CA SER A 143 -24.62 1.48 6.18
C SER A 143 -23.41 2.42 6.27
N VAL A 144 -23.31 3.38 5.35
CA VAL A 144 -22.23 4.37 5.33
C VAL A 144 -22.81 5.77 5.33
N ALA A 145 -22.20 6.66 6.12
CA ALA A 145 -22.54 8.07 6.13
C ALA A 145 -22.08 8.71 4.81
N ILE A 146 -23.00 9.37 4.10
CA ILE A 146 -22.78 9.99 2.78
C ILE A 146 -21.53 10.90 2.78
N ASN A 147 -21.33 11.68 3.84
CA ASN A 147 -20.19 12.61 3.98
C ASN A 147 -18.81 11.96 3.95
N SER A 148 -18.75 10.68 4.33
CA SER A 148 -17.51 9.91 4.39
C SER A 148 -17.34 8.98 3.18
N LEU A 149 -18.35 8.87 2.33
CA LEU A 149 -18.44 7.86 1.29
C LEU A 149 -17.31 8.00 0.27
N GLU A 150 -17.09 9.20 -0.26
CA GLU A 150 -16.05 9.46 -1.26
C GLU A 150 -14.65 9.17 -0.71
N ALA A 151 -14.34 9.66 0.50
CA ALA A 151 -13.06 9.40 1.15
C ALA A 151 -12.84 7.90 1.41
N ARG A 152 -13.91 7.18 1.79
CA ARG A 152 -13.87 5.73 2.03
C ARG A 152 -13.73 4.94 0.73
N LEU A 153 -14.37 5.37 -0.36
CA LEU A 153 -14.20 4.77 -1.69
C LEU A 153 -12.75 4.90 -2.17
N GLU A 154 -12.18 6.11 -2.09
CA GLU A 154 -10.80 6.34 -2.49
C GLU A 154 -9.81 5.53 -1.64
N TYR A 155 -10.08 5.43 -0.33
CA TYR A 155 -9.27 4.62 0.57
C TYR A 155 -9.29 3.12 0.21
N ASN A 156 -10.46 2.58 -0.15
CA ASN A 156 -10.58 1.19 -0.60
C ASN A 156 -9.95 0.98 -1.99
N ARG A 157 -10.10 1.94 -2.91
CA ARG A 157 -9.43 1.94 -4.21
C ARG A 157 -7.91 1.87 -4.03
N ARG A 158 -7.34 2.66 -3.12
CA ARG A 158 -5.91 2.62 -2.77
C ARG A 158 -5.47 1.28 -2.21
N LYS A 159 -6.26 0.65 -1.34
CA LYS A 159 -5.95 -0.70 -0.82
C LYS A 159 -5.88 -1.72 -1.94
N LEU A 160 -6.85 -1.70 -2.86
CA LEU A 160 -6.86 -2.56 -4.03
C LEU A 160 -5.64 -2.30 -4.93
N MET A 161 -5.31 -1.05 -5.22
CA MET A 161 -4.10 -0.70 -5.98
C MET A 161 -2.81 -1.22 -5.30
N ASN A 162 -2.71 -1.10 -3.98
CA ASN A 162 -1.55 -1.55 -3.20
C ASN A 162 -1.46 -3.07 -3.05
N THR A 163 -2.41 -3.85 -3.56
CA THR A 163 -2.21 -5.29 -3.75
C THR A 163 -1.19 -5.60 -4.84
N ASN A 164 -0.88 -4.61 -5.69
CA ASN A 164 -0.01 -4.75 -6.85
C ASN A 164 -0.47 -5.88 -7.78
N LEU A 165 -1.79 -6.05 -7.95
CA LEU A 165 -2.43 -6.98 -8.88
C LEU A 165 -3.02 -6.28 -10.11
N PHE A 166 -3.29 -4.98 -10.00
CA PHE A 166 -4.03 -4.20 -10.99
C PHE A 166 -3.20 -3.06 -11.53
N ILE A 167 -3.34 -2.80 -12.83
CA ILE A 167 -2.77 -1.62 -13.49
C ILE A 167 -3.55 -0.37 -13.06
N TRP A 168 -4.89 -0.48 -13.00
CA TRP A 168 -5.77 0.56 -12.52
C TRP A 168 -7.01 -0.02 -11.85
N VAL A 169 -7.58 0.75 -10.93
CA VAL A 169 -8.85 0.47 -10.23
C VAL A 169 -9.68 1.74 -10.27
N LYS A 170 -10.92 1.63 -10.74
CA LYS A 170 -11.97 2.66 -10.73
C LYS A 170 -13.08 2.24 -9.77
N ALA A 171 -13.66 3.23 -9.11
CA ALA A 171 -14.79 3.04 -8.21
C ALA A 171 -15.92 3.96 -8.70
N ASP A 172 -17.03 3.36 -9.12
CA ASP A 172 -18.23 4.04 -9.56
C ASP A 172 -19.34 3.88 -8.51
N LEU A 173 -20.14 4.92 -8.38
CA LEU A 173 -21.26 4.98 -7.46
C LEU A 173 -22.53 5.27 -8.25
N ASN A 174 -23.49 4.35 -8.19
CA ASN A 174 -24.79 4.50 -8.84
C ASN A 174 -25.90 4.43 -7.81
N GLN A 175 -26.83 5.38 -7.81
CA GLN A 175 -28.01 5.29 -6.97
C GLN A 175 -29.04 4.34 -7.60
N LEU A 176 -29.58 3.44 -6.78
CA LEU A 176 -30.67 2.56 -7.17
C LEU A 176 -32.02 3.25 -6.92
N PRO A 177 -33.07 2.90 -7.68
CA PRO A 177 -34.41 3.50 -7.54
C PRO A 177 -35.03 3.36 -6.14
N ASN A 178 -34.60 2.37 -5.36
CA ASN A 178 -35.01 2.14 -3.97
C ASN A 178 -34.28 3.04 -2.94
N GLY A 179 -33.44 3.98 -3.40
CA GLY A 179 -32.65 4.86 -2.55
C GLY A 179 -31.37 4.22 -1.99
N HIS A 180 -31.06 2.97 -2.34
CA HIS A 180 -29.78 2.33 -2.00
C HIS A 180 -28.68 2.84 -2.93
N LEU A 181 -27.43 2.75 -2.47
CA LEU A 181 -26.27 3.08 -3.29
C LEU A 181 -25.58 1.81 -3.73
N LYS A 182 -25.39 1.68 -5.04
CA LYS A 182 -24.62 0.63 -5.67
C LYS A 182 -23.19 1.08 -5.89
N ILE A 183 -22.24 0.49 -5.18
CA ILE A 183 -20.81 0.69 -5.45
C ILE A 183 -20.35 -0.38 -6.42
N SER A 184 -19.69 0.06 -7.49
CA SER A 184 -19.08 -0.82 -8.49
C SER A 184 -17.60 -0.55 -8.58
N PHE A 185 -16.77 -1.57 -8.34
CA PHE A 185 -15.34 -1.50 -8.63
C PHE A 185 -15.07 -2.14 -9.98
N GLU A 186 -14.41 -1.39 -10.86
CA GLU A 186 -13.88 -1.86 -12.14
C GLU A 186 -12.35 -1.82 -12.04
N PHE A 187 -11.67 -2.83 -12.55
CA PHE A 187 -10.21 -2.92 -12.48
C PHE A 187 -9.66 -3.67 -13.68
N LEU A 188 -8.41 -3.35 -14.02
CA LEU A 188 -7.64 -4.04 -15.04
C LEU A 188 -6.50 -4.80 -14.38
N GLU A 189 -6.55 -6.13 -14.45
CA GLU A 189 -5.47 -6.99 -13.98
C GLU A 189 -4.19 -6.79 -14.80
N GLN A 190 -3.04 -6.86 -14.12
CA GLN A 190 -1.73 -6.81 -14.78
C GLN A 190 -1.31 -8.18 -15.34
N TRP A 191 -0.28 -8.18 -16.18
CA TRP A 191 0.37 -9.41 -16.61
C TRP A 191 1.13 -10.05 -15.44
N TYR A 192 0.83 -11.32 -15.18
CA TYR A 192 1.32 -12.02 -14.00
C TYR A 192 2.60 -12.82 -14.20
N ILE A 193 2.85 -13.26 -15.42
CA ILE A 193 3.98 -14.11 -15.77
C ILE A 193 5.02 -13.23 -16.46
N LEU A 194 6.17 -13.12 -15.83
CA LEU A 194 7.31 -12.35 -16.32
C LEU A 194 8.52 -13.29 -16.36
N GLY A 195 9.12 -13.41 -17.53
CA GLY A 195 10.38 -14.12 -17.72
C GLY A 195 11.33 -13.19 -18.45
N TYR A 196 12.53 -12.99 -17.90
CA TYR A 196 13.56 -12.22 -18.60
C TYR A 196 14.92 -12.92 -18.50
N PRO A 197 15.72 -12.85 -19.58
CA PRO A 197 17.07 -13.38 -19.56
C PRO A 197 17.96 -12.52 -18.66
N ILE A 198 18.93 -13.16 -18.05
CA ILE A 198 19.98 -12.52 -17.27
C ILE A 198 21.26 -12.63 -18.08
N PHE A 199 21.97 -11.52 -18.22
CA PHE A 199 23.35 -11.49 -18.69
C PHE A 199 24.12 -10.47 -17.86
N GLN A 200 25.18 -10.92 -17.20
CA GLN A 200 26.05 -10.11 -16.35
C GLN A 200 27.51 -10.51 -16.59
N LEU A 201 28.42 -9.56 -16.42
CA LEU A 201 29.85 -9.82 -16.44
C LEU A 201 30.35 -9.90 -15.01
N ALA A 202 31.27 -10.83 -14.72
CA ALA A 202 31.92 -10.92 -13.43
C ALA A 202 32.89 -9.75 -13.16
N ASP A 203 33.33 -9.09 -14.23
CA ASP A 203 34.19 -7.92 -14.19
C ASP A 203 33.40 -6.64 -13.86
N ARG A 204 34.10 -5.60 -13.40
CA ARG A 204 33.47 -4.40 -12.87
C ARG A 204 32.63 -3.64 -13.91
N ASN A 205 33.01 -3.74 -15.17
CA ASN A 205 32.34 -3.09 -16.29
C ASN A 205 32.73 -3.77 -17.62
N LEU A 206 32.04 -3.40 -18.70
CA LEU A 206 32.29 -3.91 -20.05
C LEU A 206 33.71 -3.61 -20.56
N ASN A 207 34.28 -2.46 -20.23
CA ASN A 207 35.60 -2.03 -20.69
C ASN A 207 36.73 -2.87 -20.06
N ASP A 208 36.58 -3.23 -18.78
CA ASP A 208 37.48 -4.12 -18.06
C ASP A 208 37.43 -5.53 -18.67
N TRP A 209 36.23 -6.02 -19.01
CA TRP A 209 36.06 -7.29 -19.71
C TRP A 209 36.64 -7.24 -21.14
N TRP A 210 36.43 -6.13 -21.85
CA TRP A 210 36.91 -5.93 -23.22
C TRP A 210 38.45 -5.85 -23.29
N SER A 211 39.07 -5.15 -22.36
CA SER A 211 40.53 -5.06 -22.27
C SER A 211 41.19 -6.37 -21.83
N ARG A 212 40.47 -7.25 -21.13
CA ARG A 212 40.94 -8.58 -20.70
C ARG A 212 40.75 -9.68 -21.74
N GLY A 213 40.40 -9.33 -22.98
CA GLY A 213 40.29 -10.29 -24.08
C GLY A 213 38.93 -11.00 -24.16
N HIS A 214 37.87 -10.40 -23.59
CA HIS A 214 36.49 -10.80 -23.87
C HIS A 214 36.12 -12.22 -23.46
N ASP A 215 36.74 -12.74 -22.39
CA ASP A 215 36.53 -14.13 -22.00
C ASP A 215 35.09 -14.35 -21.51
N LEU A 216 34.31 -15.13 -22.28
CA LEU A 216 32.94 -15.50 -21.96
C LEU A 216 32.85 -16.43 -20.74
N ASN A 217 33.94 -17.07 -20.31
CA ASN A 217 33.96 -17.84 -19.06
C ASN A 217 33.71 -16.98 -17.82
N ARG A 218 33.87 -15.65 -17.95
CA ARG A 218 33.59 -14.64 -16.94
C ARG A 218 32.21 -13.98 -17.11
N SER A 219 31.38 -14.53 -17.99
CA SER A 219 29.98 -14.15 -18.12
C SER A 219 29.10 -15.00 -17.21
N ILE A 220 28.03 -14.38 -16.71
CA ILE A 220 26.95 -15.01 -15.95
C ILE A 220 25.71 -14.84 -16.80
N TYR A 221 25.04 -15.94 -17.09
CA TYR A 221 23.82 -15.93 -17.88
C TYR A 221 22.76 -16.81 -17.23
N GLY A 222 21.50 -16.48 -17.45
CA GLY A 222 20.43 -17.14 -16.72
C GLY A 222 19.04 -16.66 -17.10
N ILE A 223 18.06 -17.06 -16.31
CA ILE A 223 16.67 -16.68 -16.45
C ILE A 223 16.13 -16.30 -15.08
N HIS A 224 15.41 -15.18 -15.02
CA HIS A 224 14.58 -14.83 -13.88
C HIS A 224 13.12 -14.97 -14.28
N PHE A 225 12.42 -15.90 -13.63
CA PHE A 225 11.02 -16.16 -13.83
C PHE A 225 10.23 -15.76 -12.59
N ILE A 226 9.18 -14.97 -12.80
CA ILE A 226 8.27 -14.48 -11.77
C ILE A 226 6.85 -14.78 -12.23
N HIS A 227 6.09 -15.47 -11.39
CA HIS A 227 4.66 -15.69 -11.58
C HIS A 227 3.91 -15.11 -10.38
N ASN A 228 3.38 -13.90 -10.54
CA ASN A 228 2.52 -13.25 -9.56
C ASN A 228 1.08 -13.79 -9.65
N ASN A 229 0.31 -13.73 -8.57
CA ASN A 229 -1.07 -14.23 -8.55
C ASN A 229 -1.24 -15.67 -9.08
N PHE A 230 -0.34 -16.60 -8.72
CA PHE A 230 -0.24 -17.95 -9.30
C PHE A 230 -1.59 -18.67 -9.46
N GLN A 231 -2.37 -18.74 -8.38
CA GLN A 231 -3.71 -19.36 -8.34
C GLN A 231 -4.86 -18.35 -8.16
N GLY A 232 -4.66 -17.09 -8.54
CA GLY A 232 -5.67 -16.04 -8.28
C GLY A 232 -5.79 -15.63 -6.81
N ARG A 233 -4.78 -15.98 -6.00
CA ARG A 233 -4.75 -15.82 -4.53
C ARG A 233 -3.75 -14.78 -4.02
N ASN A 234 -3.22 -13.96 -4.93
CA ASN A 234 -2.05 -13.10 -4.69
C ASN A 234 -0.80 -13.89 -4.26
N GLU A 235 -0.71 -15.16 -4.68
CA GLU A 235 0.46 -16.01 -4.44
C GLU A 235 1.57 -15.64 -5.43
N LYS A 236 2.81 -15.63 -4.95
CA LYS A 236 3.98 -15.30 -5.77
C LYS A 236 4.93 -16.49 -5.84
N LEU A 237 5.28 -16.87 -7.05
CA LEU A 237 6.34 -17.83 -7.35
C LEU A 237 7.49 -17.08 -8.02
N THR A 238 8.73 -17.34 -7.61
CA THR A 238 9.93 -16.76 -8.20
C THR A 238 10.99 -17.83 -8.31
N ILE A 239 11.55 -17.96 -9.52
CA ILE A 239 12.63 -18.88 -9.83
C ILE A 239 13.71 -18.08 -10.52
N LYS A 240 14.93 -18.13 -9.98
CA LYS A 240 16.09 -17.50 -10.59
C LYS A 240 17.15 -18.57 -10.79
N ALA A 241 17.53 -18.80 -12.05
CA ALA A 241 18.56 -19.77 -12.40
C ALA A 241 19.65 -19.06 -13.20
N GLU A 242 20.87 -19.03 -12.66
CA GLU A 242 22.05 -18.43 -13.26
C GLU A 242 23.16 -19.49 -13.35
N THR A 243 23.93 -19.42 -14.42
CA THR A 243 25.10 -20.27 -14.69
C THR A 243 26.20 -19.42 -15.35
N GLY A 244 27.35 -20.05 -15.64
CA GLY A 244 28.56 -19.36 -16.13
C GLY A 244 29.59 -19.18 -15.00
N PHE A 245 30.09 -17.96 -14.81
CA PHE A 245 31.12 -17.65 -13.80
C PHE A 245 30.66 -17.96 -12.37
N THR A 246 29.37 -17.74 -12.08
CA THR A 246 28.71 -18.17 -10.84
C THR A 246 27.47 -18.98 -11.18
N GLN A 247 27.21 -20.01 -10.38
CA GLN A 247 25.97 -20.77 -10.45
C GLN A 247 25.08 -20.32 -9.31
N ARG A 248 23.82 -20.02 -9.61
CA ARG A 248 22.83 -19.64 -8.60
C ARG A 248 21.46 -20.21 -8.94
N LEU A 249 20.82 -20.82 -7.97
CA LEU A 249 19.44 -21.28 -8.08
C LEU A 249 18.67 -20.77 -6.87
N ASP A 250 17.75 -19.83 -7.09
CA ASP A 250 16.82 -19.37 -6.09
C ASP A 250 15.41 -19.84 -6.43
N PHE A 251 14.72 -20.39 -5.45
CA PHE A 251 13.30 -20.68 -5.51
C PHE A 251 12.60 -19.99 -4.35
N THR A 252 11.50 -19.31 -4.63
CA THR A 252 10.68 -18.66 -3.61
C THR A 252 9.21 -18.85 -3.94
N TYR A 253 8.47 -19.39 -2.98
CA TYR A 253 7.01 -19.45 -3.02
C TYR A 253 6.46 -18.68 -1.83
N SER A 254 5.50 -17.80 -2.07
CA SER A 254 4.87 -16.98 -1.04
C SER A 254 3.35 -17.01 -1.17
N ASN A 255 2.69 -17.48 -0.11
CA ASN A 255 1.24 -17.44 0.04
C ASN A 255 0.86 -16.43 1.13
N PRO A 256 0.33 -15.24 0.78
CA PRO A 256 -0.01 -14.23 1.77
C PRO A 256 -1.22 -14.60 2.64
N TYR A 257 -2.01 -15.59 2.25
CA TYR A 257 -3.34 -15.83 2.84
C TYR A 257 -3.72 -17.32 2.99
N LEU A 258 -3.11 -18.00 3.97
CA LEU A 258 -3.39 -19.40 4.30
C LEU A 258 -4.71 -19.60 5.03
N ASP A 259 -5.00 -18.74 6.00
CA ASP A 259 -6.19 -18.88 6.84
C ASP A 259 -7.45 -18.36 6.13
N LYS A 260 -8.63 -18.78 6.61
CA LYS A 260 -9.92 -18.28 6.09
C LYS A 260 -10.09 -16.78 6.33
N LYS A 261 -9.55 -16.24 7.44
CA LYS A 261 -9.59 -14.80 7.76
C LYS A 261 -8.57 -13.98 6.96
N LYS A 262 -7.68 -14.63 6.19
CA LYS A 262 -6.67 -13.98 5.33
C LYS A 262 -5.79 -13.00 6.14
N THR A 263 -5.31 -13.48 7.27
CA THR A 263 -4.42 -12.76 8.18
C THR A 263 -3.04 -13.40 8.27
N LEU A 264 -2.92 -14.69 7.96
CA LEU A 264 -1.67 -15.45 8.07
C LEU A 264 -1.13 -15.77 6.68
N GLY A 265 0.15 -15.48 6.46
CA GLY A 265 0.91 -15.83 5.29
C GLY A 265 2.11 -16.73 5.63
N LEU A 266 2.57 -17.47 4.64
CA LEU A 266 3.72 -18.36 4.69
C LEU A 266 4.51 -18.14 3.42
N SER A 267 5.83 -18.03 3.58
CA SER A 267 6.75 -18.03 2.46
C SER A 267 7.82 -19.09 2.71
N PHE A 268 8.27 -19.70 1.63
CA PHE A 268 9.35 -20.66 1.60
C PHE A 268 10.37 -20.18 0.57
N ASN A 269 11.63 -20.14 0.97
CA ASN A 269 12.73 -19.73 0.11
C ASN A 269 13.89 -20.71 0.20
N THR A 270 14.42 -21.12 -0.94
CA THR A 270 15.66 -21.88 -1.04
C THR A 270 16.60 -21.19 -2.01
N SER A 271 17.88 -21.26 -1.70
CA SER A 271 18.94 -20.64 -2.48
C SER A 271 20.18 -21.53 -2.47
N TYR A 272 20.70 -21.79 -3.66
CA TYR A 272 22.02 -22.35 -3.89
C TYR A 272 22.85 -21.30 -4.63
N SER A 273 24.10 -21.08 -4.23
CA SER A 273 24.99 -20.16 -4.92
C SER A 273 26.44 -20.57 -4.80
N THR A 274 27.21 -20.33 -5.86
CA THR A 274 28.66 -20.55 -5.89
C THR A 274 29.41 -19.25 -6.07
N SER A 275 30.65 -19.20 -5.59
CA SER A 275 31.54 -18.05 -5.78
C SER A 275 32.94 -18.53 -6.14
N LYS A 276 33.45 -18.03 -7.26
CA LYS A 276 34.84 -18.20 -7.74
C LYS A 276 35.77 -17.07 -7.31
N SER A 277 35.21 -15.99 -6.78
CA SER A 277 35.96 -14.85 -6.25
C SER A 277 35.28 -14.32 -4.99
N PHE A 278 36.02 -14.23 -3.88
CA PHE A 278 35.53 -13.61 -2.64
C PHE A 278 36.69 -13.16 -1.74
N PRO A 279 36.46 -12.21 -0.81
CA PRO A 279 37.49 -11.77 0.12
C PRO A 279 37.74 -12.83 1.20
N TYR A 280 38.99 -13.28 1.32
CA TYR A 280 39.36 -14.35 2.26
C TYR A 280 40.07 -13.84 3.53
N LYS A 281 40.59 -12.61 3.52
CA LYS A 281 41.27 -12.00 4.68
C LYS A 281 41.29 -10.49 4.56
N THR A 282 41.36 -9.81 5.71
CA THR A 282 41.66 -8.37 5.79
C THR A 282 43.11 -8.17 6.18
N ARG A 283 43.83 -7.29 5.47
CA ARG A 283 45.20 -6.88 5.79
C ARG A 283 45.30 -5.37 5.69
N ASN A 284 45.78 -4.70 6.74
CA ASN A 284 45.91 -3.23 6.81
C ASN A 284 44.60 -2.53 6.36
N ASP A 285 43.47 -2.94 6.94
CA ASP A 285 42.13 -2.42 6.63
C ASP A 285 41.66 -2.56 5.16
N THR A 286 42.32 -3.42 4.38
CA THR A 286 41.94 -3.72 3.00
C THR A 286 41.57 -5.20 2.84
N LEU A 287 40.49 -5.46 2.08
CA LEU A 287 40.03 -6.80 1.75
C LEU A 287 40.93 -7.44 0.68
N GLN A 288 41.48 -8.61 0.98
CA GLN A 288 42.24 -9.42 0.03
C GLN A 288 41.32 -10.46 -0.62
N TYR A 289 41.23 -10.41 -1.95
CA TYR A 289 40.40 -11.31 -2.74
C TYR A 289 41.19 -12.51 -3.22
N LEU A 290 40.57 -13.69 -3.12
CA LEU A 290 41.03 -14.90 -3.81
C LEU A 290 40.14 -15.09 -5.02
N THR A 291 40.73 -15.29 -6.19
CA THR A 291 40.02 -15.60 -7.43
C THR A 291 40.65 -16.84 -8.05
N ASP A 292 39.82 -17.80 -8.41
CA ASP A 292 40.24 -19.07 -8.99
C ASP A 292 39.21 -19.49 -10.07
N GLU A 293 39.59 -20.38 -10.97
CA GLU A 293 38.64 -20.98 -11.93
C GLU A 293 37.73 -22.02 -11.27
N LYS A 294 38.23 -22.63 -10.18
CA LYS A 294 37.48 -23.58 -9.35
C LYS A 294 36.53 -22.84 -8.41
N ILE A 295 35.47 -23.55 -8.01
CA ILE A 295 34.53 -23.02 -7.02
C ILE A 295 35.26 -22.92 -5.67
N LEU A 296 35.32 -21.70 -5.13
CA LEU A 296 35.99 -21.43 -3.86
C LEU A 296 35.02 -21.47 -2.69
N ARG A 297 33.74 -21.18 -2.94
CA ARG A 297 32.68 -21.20 -1.93
C ARG A 297 31.36 -21.67 -2.53
N GLU A 298 30.68 -22.52 -1.78
CA GLU A 298 29.31 -22.95 -2.04
C GLU A 298 28.43 -22.53 -0.86
N ARG A 299 27.22 -22.09 -1.14
CA ARG A 299 26.27 -21.69 -0.10
C ARG A 299 24.88 -22.21 -0.42
N TRP A 300 24.33 -22.91 0.54
CA TRP A 300 22.96 -23.37 0.59
C TRP A 300 22.22 -22.59 1.67
N ALA A 301 21.03 -22.11 1.36
CA ALA A 301 20.16 -21.49 2.34
C ALA A 301 18.72 -21.95 2.12
N GLY A 302 18.04 -22.23 3.22
CA GLY A 302 16.61 -22.55 3.24
C GLY A 302 15.94 -21.72 4.32
N GLY A 303 14.77 -21.18 4.03
CA GLY A 303 14.03 -20.35 4.96
C GLY A 303 12.52 -20.59 4.89
N ILE A 304 11.89 -20.39 6.04
CA ILE A 304 10.45 -20.35 6.20
C ILE A 304 10.11 -19.04 6.89
N THR A 305 9.16 -18.31 6.31
CA THR A 305 8.69 -17.04 6.83
C THR A 305 7.21 -17.13 7.16
N LEU A 306 6.84 -16.87 8.40
CA LEU A 306 5.47 -16.70 8.84
C LEU A 306 5.15 -15.21 8.95
N ARG A 307 4.05 -14.78 8.33
CA ARG A 307 3.60 -13.39 8.36
C ARG A 307 2.20 -13.31 8.94
N LYS A 308 1.98 -12.41 9.90
CA LYS A 308 0.66 -12.11 10.47
C LYS A 308 0.29 -10.66 10.20
N ARG A 309 -0.86 -10.44 9.56
CA ARG A 309 -1.48 -9.13 9.30
C ARG A 309 -2.58 -8.89 10.33
N PHE A 310 -2.34 -7.99 11.29
CA PHE A 310 -3.31 -7.66 12.36
C PHE A 310 -4.36 -6.65 11.89
N LYS A 311 -3.92 -5.58 11.22
CA LYS A 311 -4.78 -4.60 10.54
C LYS A 311 -4.35 -4.47 9.08
N PHE A 312 -5.00 -3.59 8.31
CA PHE A 312 -4.68 -3.42 6.89
C PHE A 312 -3.20 -3.07 6.62
N TYR A 313 -2.53 -2.39 7.55
CA TYR A 313 -1.15 -1.91 7.38
C TYR A 313 -0.17 -2.43 8.42
N ASP A 314 -0.63 -3.23 9.39
CA ASP A 314 0.18 -3.75 10.48
C ASP A 314 0.59 -5.19 10.19
N PHE A 315 1.89 -5.42 10.00
CA PHE A 315 2.47 -6.71 9.68
C PHE A 315 3.53 -7.12 10.71
N GLN A 316 3.42 -8.35 11.17
CA GLN A 316 4.43 -9.01 11.99
C GLN A 316 4.96 -10.20 11.21
N THR A 317 6.27 -10.30 11.05
CA THR A 317 6.93 -11.33 10.25
C THR A 317 7.98 -12.03 11.10
N LEU A 318 7.96 -13.35 11.09
CA LEU A 318 8.95 -14.20 11.74
C LEU A 318 9.56 -15.10 10.67
N GLU A 319 10.86 -14.97 10.44
CA GLU A 319 11.61 -15.78 9.49
C GLU A 319 12.60 -16.66 10.24
N LEU A 320 12.54 -17.97 9.97
CA LEU A 320 13.55 -18.92 10.39
C LEU A 320 14.33 -19.35 9.15
N LYS A 321 15.64 -19.16 9.17
CA LYS A 321 16.52 -19.42 8.03
C LYS A 321 17.74 -20.22 8.45
N TYR A 322 18.02 -21.30 7.74
CA TYR A 322 19.24 -22.07 7.88
C TYR A 322 20.18 -21.75 6.73
N THR A 323 21.46 -21.50 7.02
CA THR A 323 22.52 -21.34 6.02
C THR A 323 23.59 -22.38 6.27
N HIS A 324 24.05 -23.01 5.20
CA HIS A 324 25.23 -23.88 5.18
C HIS A 324 26.19 -23.40 4.09
N THR A 325 27.44 -23.17 4.45
CA THR A 325 28.48 -22.63 3.57
C THR A 325 29.70 -23.53 3.62
N ILE A 326 30.23 -23.88 2.45
CA ILE A 326 31.42 -24.69 2.27
C ILE A 326 32.46 -23.84 1.56
N ILE A 327 33.72 -23.89 2.00
CA ILE A 327 34.85 -23.24 1.35
C ILE A 327 35.89 -24.27 0.90
N SER A 328 36.63 -23.93 -0.16
CA SER A 328 37.72 -24.77 -0.67
C SER A 328 38.91 -24.83 0.29
N ASP A 329 39.69 -25.91 0.18
CA ASP A 329 40.92 -26.14 0.94
C ASP A 329 41.94 -25.01 0.78
N THR A 330 41.97 -24.40 -0.41
CA THR A 330 42.85 -23.25 -0.69
C THR A 330 42.56 -22.09 0.26
N VAL A 331 41.28 -21.83 0.54
CA VAL A 331 40.87 -20.76 1.46
C VAL A 331 41.30 -21.08 2.88
N VAL A 332 41.09 -22.32 3.34
CA VAL A 332 41.51 -22.74 4.69
C VAL A 332 43.03 -22.70 4.86
N LYS A 333 43.79 -23.10 3.84
CA LYS A 333 45.27 -22.99 3.87
C LYS A 333 45.74 -21.54 3.97
N LEU A 334 45.07 -20.61 3.28
CA LEU A 334 45.43 -19.20 3.27
C LEU A 334 44.93 -18.44 4.52
N ASN A 335 43.78 -18.85 5.07
CA ASN A 335 43.23 -18.31 6.30
C ASN A 335 42.57 -19.44 7.13
N PRO A 336 43.35 -20.12 7.99
CA PRO A 336 42.84 -21.18 8.87
C PRO A 336 41.70 -20.73 9.79
N ASN A 337 41.59 -19.43 10.06
CA ASN A 337 40.59 -18.85 10.96
C ASN A 337 39.41 -18.22 10.20
N TYR A 338 39.21 -18.52 8.91
CA TYR A 338 38.15 -17.89 8.12
C TYR A 338 36.74 -18.15 8.68
N PHE A 339 36.46 -19.37 9.15
CA PHE A 339 35.24 -19.70 9.90
C PHE A 339 35.53 -19.93 11.38
N SER A 340 36.20 -21.03 11.68
CA SER A 340 36.71 -21.44 12.99
C SER A 340 37.88 -22.39 12.70
N LEU A 341 38.86 -22.49 13.60
CA LEU A 341 40.16 -23.15 13.41
C LEU A 341 40.17 -24.38 12.46
N ASN A 342 40.62 -24.18 11.22
CA ASN A 342 40.67 -25.15 10.11
C ASN A 342 39.33 -25.73 9.60
N ALA A 343 38.20 -25.16 9.98
CA ALA A 343 36.89 -25.56 9.50
C ALA A 343 36.68 -25.15 8.04
N LYS A 344 36.24 -26.11 7.21
CA LYS A 344 35.84 -25.90 5.81
C LYS A 344 34.37 -25.55 5.65
N GLU A 345 33.59 -25.80 6.68
CA GLU A 345 32.13 -25.67 6.66
C GLU A 345 31.68 -24.76 7.79
N GLN A 346 30.63 -24.00 7.52
CA GLN A 346 29.94 -23.20 8.51
C GLN A 346 28.45 -23.28 8.28
N ASN A 347 27.73 -23.52 9.36
CA ASN A 347 26.29 -23.62 9.37
C ASN A 347 25.75 -22.88 10.58
N PHE A 348 24.64 -22.19 10.36
CA PHE A 348 23.96 -21.46 11.41
C PHE A 348 22.49 -21.28 11.06
N THR A 349 21.68 -21.20 12.10
CA THR A 349 20.27 -20.85 12.05
C THR A 349 20.10 -19.38 12.42
N GLN A 350 19.22 -18.69 11.71
CA GLN A 350 18.88 -17.29 11.92
C GLN A 350 17.39 -17.19 12.20
N LEU A 351 17.02 -16.37 13.19
CA LEU A 351 15.65 -15.97 13.46
C LEU A 351 15.56 -14.46 13.32
N LEU A 352 14.76 -14.04 12.37
CA LEU A 352 14.50 -12.64 12.10
C LEU A 352 13.04 -12.34 12.43
N TYR A 353 12.83 -11.43 13.37
CA TYR A 353 11.52 -10.85 13.63
C TYR A 353 11.46 -9.45 13.04
N THR A 354 10.37 -9.14 12.33
CA THR A 354 10.16 -7.82 11.72
C THR A 354 8.74 -7.34 11.94
N TYR A 355 8.58 -6.17 12.57
CA TYR A 355 7.34 -5.40 12.57
C TYR A 355 7.40 -4.36 11.46
N SER A 356 6.33 -4.27 10.67
CA SER A 356 6.21 -3.30 9.59
C SER A 356 4.83 -2.64 9.61
N TYR A 357 4.84 -1.31 9.55
CA TYR A 357 3.68 -0.46 9.36
C TYR A 357 3.85 0.35 8.07
N ASP A 358 2.98 0.16 7.09
CA ASP A 358 3.06 0.83 5.79
C ASP A 358 1.75 1.50 5.41
N PHE A 359 1.65 2.82 5.62
CA PHE A 359 0.47 3.63 5.31
C PHE A 359 0.70 4.58 4.11
N ARG A 360 1.48 4.13 3.12
CA ARG A 360 1.71 4.90 1.90
C ARG A 360 0.48 4.94 1.00
N ASP A 361 0.42 5.93 0.11
CA ASP A 361 -0.62 6.04 -0.91
C ASP A 361 -0.47 5.05 -2.04
N LEU A 362 0.72 5.01 -2.63
CA LEU A 362 1.13 4.01 -3.61
C LEU A 362 2.48 3.44 -3.19
N ILE A 363 2.58 2.11 -3.08
CA ILE A 363 3.81 1.44 -2.61
C ILE A 363 5.00 1.67 -3.56
N ALA A 364 4.77 1.63 -4.87
CA ALA A 364 5.82 1.72 -5.89
C ALA A 364 6.43 3.12 -6.00
N TYR A 365 5.59 4.16 -5.97
CA TYR A 365 5.98 5.56 -6.11
C TYR A 365 5.17 6.43 -5.13
N PRO A 366 5.53 6.42 -3.82
CA PRO A 366 4.74 7.10 -2.81
C PRO A 366 4.88 8.62 -2.92
N LEU A 367 3.75 9.33 -2.93
CA LEU A 367 3.73 10.79 -2.83
C LEU A 367 3.35 11.24 -1.41
N ARG A 368 2.63 10.40 -0.67
CA ARG A 368 2.13 10.68 0.68
C ARG A 368 2.13 9.42 1.55
N GLY A 369 2.23 9.62 2.86
CA GLY A 369 2.08 8.56 3.87
C GLY A 369 3.33 8.35 4.71
N ARG A 370 3.35 7.24 5.45
CA ARG A 370 4.43 6.90 6.39
C ARG A 370 4.73 5.42 6.32
N LYS A 371 5.99 5.05 6.50
CA LYS A 371 6.45 3.67 6.62
C LYS A 371 7.36 3.56 7.82
N PHE A 372 7.20 2.50 8.58
CA PHE A 372 8.00 2.21 9.77
C PHE A 372 8.30 0.71 9.82
N ASP A 373 9.57 0.36 9.96
CA ASP A 373 10.03 -1.02 10.05
C ASP A 373 10.97 -1.17 11.26
N ILE A 374 10.74 -2.18 12.08
CA ILE A 374 11.66 -2.61 13.14
C ILE A 374 12.01 -4.05 12.86
N SER A 375 13.30 -4.38 12.89
CA SER A 375 13.79 -5.74 12.75
C SER A 375 14.74 -6.11 13.88
N ILE A 376 14.60 -7.33 14.40
CA ILE A 376 15.51 -7.95 15.36
C ILE A 376 15.97 -9.25 14.74
N ASN A 377 17.28 -9.40 14.57
CA ASN A 377 17.89 -10.60 14.02
C ASN A 377 18.67 -11.32 15.13
N LYS A 378 18.66 -12.64 15.10
CA LYS A 378 19.50 -13.47 15.95
C LYS A 378 20.10 -14.56 15.09
N VAL A 379 21.42 -14.62 15.04
CA VAL A 379 22.19 -15.68 14.37
C VAL A 379 22.77 -16.58 15.45
N GLY A 380 22.67 -17.91 15.27
CA GLY A 380 23.12 -18.87 16.26
C GLY A 380 22.07 -19.15 17.31
N ILE A 381 21.15 -20.06 17.00
CA ILE A 381 20.00 -20.40 17.87
C ILE A 381 20.09 -21.85 18.31
N LEU A 382 20.57 -22.72 17.41
CA LEU A 382 20.76 -24.12 17.72
C LEU A 382 22.13 -24.32 18.37
N PRO A 383 22.27 -25.26 19.32
CA PRO A 383 23.57 -25.59 19.91
C PRO A 383 24.62 -26.06 18.89
N SER A 384 24.17 -26.54 17.72
CA SER A 384 25.02 -26.98 16.61
C SER A 384 25.48 -25.84 15.68
N ASP A 385 25.05 -24.60 15.94
CA ASP A 385 25.39 -23.46 15.09
C ASP A 385 26.83 -22.99 15.38
N HIS A 386 27.57 -22.69 14.32
CA HIS A 386 28.99 -22.30 14.40
C HIS A 386 29.20 -20.80 14.67
N VAL A 387 28.13 -20.04 14.82
CA VAL A 387 28.14 -18.58 14.88
C VAL A 387 27.06 -18.15 15.86
N ASP A 388 27.34 -17.18 16.72
CA ASP A 388 26.37 -16.62 17.67
C ASP A 388 26.53 -15.10 17.78
N PHE A 389 25.57 -14.33 17.26
CA PHE A 389 25.48 -12.88 17.43
C PHE A 389 24.07 -12.33 17.15
N TRP A 390 23.82 -11.10 17.58
CA TRP A 390 22.57 -10.36 17.35
C TRP A 390 22.70 -9.40 16.17
#